data_AF-A0A2V8FT74-F1
#
_entry.id   AF-A0A2V8FT74-F1
#
_cell.length_a   1.000
_cell.length_b   1.000
_cell.length_c   1.000
_cell.angle_alpha   90.00
_cell.angle_beta   90.00
_cell.angle_gamma   90.00
#
_symmetry.space_group_name_H-M   'P 1'
#
loop_
_entity.id
_entity.type
_entity.pdbx_description
1 polymer ?
#
loop_
_entity_poly.entity_id
_entity_poly.type
_entity_poly.pdbx_seq_one_letter_code
_entity_poly.pdbx_strand_id
1 'polypeptide(L)' 'MIFFFEQRGRYMRCELTPLGDGSAELVVIDPDGAQTREFLPHSADIPRRVAELSQTLHNAGWWGPVGRDI' A
#
# COMPACT_ATOMS: atom_id res chain seq x y z
N MET A 1 8.35 -3.36 2.53
CA MET A 1 7.59 -4.17 1.54
C MET A 1 7.12 -3.26 0.42
N ILE A 2 7.21 -3.69 -0.84
CA ILE A 2 6.63 -2.95 -1.97
C ILE A 2 5.67 -3.88 -2.70
N PHE A 3 4.47 -3.40 -2.98
CA PHE A 3 3.43 -4.12 -3.71
C PHE A 3 2.70 -3.20 -4.67
N PHE A 4 2.06 -3.78 -5.68
CA PHE A 4 1.43 -3.03 -6.76
C PHE A 4 -0.01 -3.44 -6.95
N PHE A 5 -0.83 -2.52 -7.45
CA PHE A 5 -2.14 -2.83 -8.00
C PHE A 5 -2.21 -2.36 -9.44
N GLU A 6 -2.86 -3.16 -10.28
CA GLU A 6 -3.00 -2.92 -11.72
C GLU A 6 -4.46 -2.59 -12.06
N GLN A 7 -4.65 -1.63 -12.96
CA GLN A 7 -5.95 -1.35 -13.58
C GLN A 7 -5.77 -0.84 -15.00
N ARG A 8 -6.12 -1.67 -15.99
CA ARG A 8 -6.12 -1.34 -17.43
C ARG A 8 -4.76 -0.83 -17.92
N GLY A 9 -3.68 -1.50 -17.53
CA GLY A 9 -2.29 -1.16 -17.85
C GLY A 9 -1.69 -0.05 -16.99
N ARG A 10 -2.43 0.50 -16.03
CA ARG A 10 -1.94 1.49 -15.05
C ARG A 10 -1.58 0.79 -13.76
N TYR A 11 -0.56 1.30 -13.09
CA TYR A 11 -0.05 0.70 -11.85
C TYR A 11 -0.08 1.73 -10.73
N MET A 12 -0.67 1.32 -9.60
CA MET A 12 -0.51 1.98 -8.32
C MET A 12 0.59 1.25 -7.54
N ARG A 13 1.54 2.00 -6.98
CA ARG A 13 2.63 1.45 -6.15
C ARG A 13 2.35 1.75 -4.69
N CYS A 14 2.43 0.72 -3.85
CA CYS A 14 2.31 0.84 -2.42
C CYS A 14 3.63 0.43 -1.77
N GLU A 15 4.14 1.27 -0.88
CA GLU A 15 5.38 1.05 -0.15
C GLU A 15 5.09 1.09 1.34
N LEU A 16 5.51 0.06 2.05
CA LEU A 16 5.42 -0.01 3.50
C LEU A 16 6.84 -0.07 4.09
N THR A 17 7.18 0.97 4.85
CA THR A 17 8.53 1.18 5.40
C THR A 17 8.47 1.22 6.93
N PRO A 18 9.00 0.21 7.64
CA PRO A 18 9.14 0.26 9.09
C PRO A 18 10.13 1.37 9.50
N LEU A 19 9.84 2.10 10.58
CA LEU A 19 10.65 3.22 11.07
C LEU A 19 11.57 2.86 12.25
N GLY A 20 11.48 1.62 12.76
CA GLY A 20 12.40 1.06 13.75
C GLY A 20 11.96 1.20 15.22
N ASP A 21 10.96 2.04 15.50
CA ASP A 21 10.33 2.21 16.83
C ASP A 21 9.02 1.42 16.99
N GLY A 22 8.74 0.51 16.05
CA GLY A 22 7.47 -0.20 15.96
C GLY A 22 6.40 0.56 15.16
N SER A 23 6.68 1.76 14.68
CA SER A 23 5.85 2.46 13.69
C SER A 23 6.27 2.12 12.25
N ALA A 24 5.43 2.50 11.29
CA ALA A 24 5.70 2.38 9.87
C ALA A 24 5.10 3.55 9.09
N GLU A 25 5.62 3.78 7.89
CA GLU A 25 5.03 4.67 6.89
C GLU A 25 4.48 3.82 5.74
N LEU A 26 3.23 4.10 5.36
CA LEU A 26 2.61 3.58 4.15
C LEU A 26 2.55 4.71 3.12
N VAL A 27 3.20 4.52 1.98
CA VAL A 27 3.16 5.44 0.84
C VAL A 27 2.36 4.79 -0.28
N VAL A 28 1.36 5.49 -0.77
CA VAL A 28 0.59 5.10 -1.96
C VAL A 28 0.89 6.09 -3.07
N ILE A 29 1.42 5.59 -4.19
CA ILE A 29 1.74 6.37 -5.38
C ILE A 29 0.73 6.00 -6.48
N ASP A 30 -0.10 6.97 -6.86
CA ASP A 30 -1.04 6.87 -7.97
C ASP A 30 -0.29 6.79 -9.32
N PRO A 31 -0.95 6.28 -10.38
CA PRO A 31 -0.33 6.19 -11.71
C PRO A 31 0.06 7.53 -12.33
N ASP A 32 -0.53 8.64 -11.87
CA ASP A 32 -0.19 10.00 -12.29
C ASP A 32 1.02 10.57 -11.52
N GLY A 33 1.53 9.82 -10.54
CA GLY A 33 2.66 10.19 -9.68
C GLY A 33 2.26 10.92 -8.40
N ALA A 34 0.96 11.18 -8.16
CA ALA A 34 0.50 11.72 -6.88
C ALA A 34 0.82 10.73 -5.75
N GLN A 35 1.22 11.26 -4.58
CA GLN A 35 1.61 10.45 -3.44
C GLN A 35 0.80 10.82 -2.21
N THR A 36 0.27 9.80 -1.54
CA THR A 36 -0.31 9.92 -0.20
C THR A 36 0.56 9.15 0.78
N ARG A 37 0.84 9.76 1.92
CA ARG A 37 1.60 9.14 3.01
C ARG A 37 0.73 9.00 4.24
N GLU A 38 0.74 7.82 4.83
CA GLU A 38 0.02 7.49 6.06
C GLU A 38 1.02 6.98 7.10
N PHE A 39 1.06 7.65 8.26
CA PHE A 39 1.86 7.21 9.40
C PHE A 39 1.06 6.20 10.23
N LEU A 40 1.66 5.04 10.48
CA LEU A 40 1.09 3.94 11.26
C LEU A 40 1.86 3.84 12.58
N PRO A 41 1.32 4.34 13.70
CA PRO A 41 2.06 4.44 14.96
C PRO A 41 2.38 3.09 15.60
N HIS A 42 1.62 2.04 15.28
CA HIS A 42 1.80 0.72 15.86
C HIS A 42 1.87 -0.35 14.77
N SER A 43 2.87 -1.22 14.86
CA SER A 43 3.07 -2.33 13.93
C SER A 43 1.89 -3.30 13.90
N ALA A 44 1.15 -3.38 15.00
CA ALA A 44 -0.08 -4.17 15.10
C ALA A 44 -1.21 -3.66 14.18
N ASP A 45 -1.20 -2.39 13.78
CA ASP A 45 -2.20 -1.81 12.88
C ASP A 45 -1.92 -2.11 11.40
N ILE A 46 -0.68 -2.47 11.06
CA ILE A 46 -0.22 -2.65 9.68
C ILE A 46 -1.06 -3.71 8.93
N PRO A 47 -1.27 -4.93 9.45
CA PRO A 47 -2.01 -5.96 8.70
C PRO A 47 -3.45 -5.54 8.41
N ARG A 48 -4.11 -4.93 9.40
CA ARG A 48 -5.46 -4.41 9.26
C ARG A 48 -5.52 -3.31 8.19
N ARG A 49 -4.59 -2.35 8.25
CA ARG A 49 -4.57 -1.23 7.28
C ARG A 49 -4.29 -1.70 5.86
N VAL A 50 -3.36 -2.64 5.66
CA VAL A 50 -3.06 -3.21 4.34
C VAL A 50 -4.28 -3.97 3.78
N ALA A 51 -5.01 -4.70 4.63
CA ALA A 51 -6.24 -5.38 4.21
C ALA A 51 -7.34 -4.38 3.81
N GLU A 52 -7.54 -3.31 4.59
CA GLU A 52 -8.48 -2.24 4.27
C GLU A 52 -8.14 -1.54 2.96
N LEU A 53 -6.86 -1.18 2.75
CA LEU A 53 -6.39 -0.60 1.48
C LEU A 53 -6.67 -1.54 0.31
N SER A 54 -6.35 -2.82 0.45
CA SER A 54 -6.56 -3.82 -0.60
C SER A 54 -8.04 -3.93 -0.95
N GLN A 55 -8.93 -3.97 0.05
CA GLN A 55 -10.37 -3.99 -0.17
C GLN A 55 -10.88 -2.73 -0.86
N THR A 56 -10.41 -1.54 -0.45
CA THR A 56 -10.76 -0.27 -1.10
C THR A 56 -10.34 -0.26 -2.56
N LEU A 57 -9.12 -0.69 -2.87
CA LEU A 57 -8.60 -0.73 -4.23
C LEU A 57 -9.35 -1.77 -5.08
N HIS A 58 -9.64 -2.94 -4.54
CA HIS A 58 -10.48 -3.93 -5.21
C HIS A 58 -11.88 -3.40 -5.55
N ASN A 59 -12.53 -2.71 -4.62
CA ASN A 59 -13.83 -2.09 -4.87
C ASN A 59 -13.76 -0.99 -5.94
N ALA A 60 -12.62 -0.31 -6.06
CA ALA A 60 -12.33 0.66 -7.11
C ALA A 60 -11.89 0.02 -8.46
N GLY A 61 -11.90 -1.32 -8.55
CA GLY A 61 -11.59 -2.07 -9.76
C GLY A 61 -10.09 -2.23 -10.02
N TRP A 62 -9.26 -2.10 -8.99
CA TRP A 62 -7.84 -2.43 -9.05
C TRP A 62 -7.61 -3.91 -8.72
N TRP A 63 -6.74 -4.55 -9.47
CA TRP A 63 -6.35 -5.94 -9.30
C TRP A 63 -4.98 -6.05 -8.61
N GLY A 64 -4.82 -6.99 -7.68
CA GLY A 64 -3.60 -7.14 -6.86
C GLY A 64 -3.89 -7.73 -5.47
N PRO A 65 -2.99 -7.56 -4.49
CA PRO A 65 -1.64 -6.99 -4.62
C PRO A 65 -0.73 -7.91 -5.43
N VAL A 66 0.01 -7.32 -6.38
CA VAL A 66 1.06 -7.97 -7.17
C VAL A 66 2.40 -7.51 -6.62
N GLY A 67 3.12 -8.40 -5.94
CA GLY A 67 4.40 -8.09 -5.33
C GLY A 67 4.83 -9.24 -4.43
N ARG A 68 6.13 -9.54 -4.43
CA ARG A 68 6.72 -10.54 -3.53
C ARG A 68 7.34 -9.83 -2.33
N ASP A 69 7.17 -10.42 -1.15
CA ASP A 69 8.16 -10.28 -0.09
C ASP A 69 9.53 -10.66 -0.68
N ILE A 70 10.48 -9.72 -0.67
CA ILE A 70 11.91 -9.99 -0.83
C ILE A 70 12.54 -10.07 0.55
#